data_AF-A0A2S6U197-F1
#
_entry.id   AF-A0A2S6U197-F1
#
_cell.length_a   1.000
_cell.length_b   1.000
_cell.length_c   1.000
_cell.angle_alpha   90.00
_cell.angle_beta   90.00
_cell.angle_gamma   90.00
#
_symmetry.space_group_name_H-M   'P 1'
#
loop_
_entity.id
_entity.type
_entity.pdbx_description
1 polymer ?
#
loop_
_entity_poly.entity_id
_entity_poly.type
_entity_poly.pdbx_seq_one_letter_code
_entity_poly.pdbx_strand_id
1 'polypeptide(L)'
;GLRPGGIAVFGSPDPASGTERLIVMAETRQRGEAAGAALEREINGRTTDIAGTPPDRVLLVAPRTVPKTSSGKIRRGAARRLFETGRIDAGPASLRWQIFKIAVSGYASIARRGARRLGGKAFAVYVGAAIVILAPLAWLGVALLPGEGWRWSLVRGTLSILFSIARIKVTTDGLENIRGAGPIILTCNHSSYLDGALLAYAMGEPLHFVAKAELSKNPITRNFLARLGSHFVERFDVGKSLADAGAIQRLVQSGRPIVFFPEGTLSRMAGELLKPATMELGGHAPVLVFGDADPEKAADMILAVPRGAFSNI
;
A
#
# COMPACT_ATOMS: atom_id res chain seq x y z
N GLY A 1 -19.28 40.22 -43.79
CA GLY A 1 -20.54 39.47 -43.68
C GLY A 1 -20.34 38.27 -42.76
N LEU A 2 -21.43 37.83 -42.12
CA LEU A 2 -21.46 36.66 -41.24
C LEU A 2 -21.35 35.35 -42.02
N ARG A 3 -20.76 34.32 -41.42
CA ARG A 3 -20.63 33.01 -42.05
C ARG A 3 -21.93 32.20 -41.86
N PRO A 4 -22.54 31.70 -42.95
CA PRO A 4 -23.70 30.81 -42.86
C PRO A 4 -23.42 29.58 -41.99
N GLY A 5 -24.37 29.26 -41.11
CA GLY A 5 -24.27 28.15 -40.17
C GLY A 5 -23.17 28.32 -39.10
N GLY A 6 -22.60 29.51 -38.93
CA GLY A 6 -21.58 29.85 -37.91
C GLY A 6 -22.12 30.80 -36.84
N ILE A 7 -23.40 30.70 -36.49
CA ILE A 7 -24.06 31.58 -35.52
C ILE A 7 -24.62 30.71 -34.39
N ALA A 8 -24.29 31.05 -33.15
CA ALA A 8 -24.82 30.42 -31.95
C ALA A 8 -25.46 31.48 -31.05
N VAL A 9 -26.71 31.23 -30.67
CA VAL A 9 -27.46 32.07 -29.73
C VAL A 9 -27.71 31.25 -28.47
N PHE A 10 -27.42 31.82 -27.30
CA PHE A 10 -27.56 31.15 -26.00
C PHE A 10 -27.72 32.15 -24.85
N GLY A 11 -28.42 31.73 -23.80
CA GLY A 11 -28.50 32.46 -22.53
C GLY A 11 -27.29 32.19 -21.64
N SER A 12 -26.78 33.23 -20.96
CA SER A 12 -25.71 33.15 -19.97
C SER A 12 -26.09 33.98 -18.73
N PRO A 13 -25.91 33.48 -17.50
CA PRO A 13 -26.25 34.21 -16.29
C PRO A 13 -25.40 35.48 -16.17
N ASP A 14 -26.05 36.56 -15.76
CA ASP A 14 -25.44 37.82 -15.38
C ASP A 14 -25.00 37.77 -13.90
N PRO A 15 -23.69 37.86 -13.60
CA PRO A 15 -23.21 37.91 -12.22
C PRO A 15 -23.67 39.14 -11.43
N ALA A 16 -24.06 40.23 -12.10
CA ALA A 16 -24.43 41.50 -11.48
C ALA A 16 -25.95 41.63 -11.24
N SER A 17 -26.79 41.14 -12.15
CA SER A 17 -28.26 41.25 -12.05
C SER A 17 -28.96 39.95 -11.64
N GLY A 18 -28.27 38.81 -11.68
CA GLY A 18 -28.85 37.48 -11.42
C GLY A 18 -29.81 36.96 -12.50
N THR A 19 -29.98 37.70 -13.61
CA THR A 19 -30.85 37.32 -14.74
C THR A 19 -30.05 36.66 -15.87
N GLU A 20 -30.71 35.98 -16.81
CA GLU A 20 -30.03 35.49 -18.02
C GLU A 20 -29.87 36.62 -19.05
N ARG A 21 -28.66 36.75 -19.60
CA ARG A 21 -28.34 37.58 -20.77
C ARG A 21 -28.40 36.77 -22.04
N LEU A 22 -28.98 37.34 -23.10
CA LEU A 22 -28.97 36.80 -24.44
C LEU A 22 -27.66 37.14 -25.15
N ILE A 23 -26.88 36.10 -25.47
CA ILE A 23 -25.59 36.23 -26.14
C ILE A 23 -25.72 35.71 -27.59
N VAL A 24 -25.28 36.52 -28.55
CA VAL A 24 -25.18 36.16 -29.97
C VAL A 24 -23.71 36.03 -30.36
N MET A 25 -23.25 34.81 -30.58
CA MET A 25 -21.89 34.52 -31.06
C MET A 25 -21.92 34.22 -32.55
N ALA A 26 -21.24 35.04 -33.36
CA ALA A 26 -21.27 34.95 -34.82
C ALA A 26 -19.87 34.94 -35.44
N GLU A 27 -19.61 33.96 -36.31
CA GLU A 27 -18.36 33.87 -37.07
C GLU A 27 -18.33 34.92 -38.20
N THR A 28 -17.25 35.70 -38.27
CA THR A 28 -17.02 36.66 -39.36
C THR A 28 -15.59 36.56 -39.90
N ARG A 29 -15.42 36.88 -41.18
CA ARG A 29 -14.10 37.03 -41.83
C ARG A 29 -13.62 38.48 -41.89
N GLN A 30 -14.51 39.45 -41.63
CA GLN A 30 -14.16 40.87 -41.65
C GLN A 30 -13.33 41.22 -40.41
N ARG A 31 -12.25 41.96 -40.64
CA ARG A 31 -11.33 42.45 -39.60
C ARG A 31 -11.33 43.98 -39.64
N GLY A 32 -11.44 44.61 -38.49
CA GLY A 32 -11.48 46.07 -38.32
C GLY A 32 -12.69 46.54 -37.52
N GLU A 33 -12.47 47.51 -36.62
CA GLU A 33 -13.49 48.02 -35.68
C GLU A 33 -14.71 48.60 -36.41
N ALA A 34 -14.51 49.36 -37.48
CA ALA A 34 -15.60 49.97 -38.25
C ALA A 34 -16.51 48.91 -38.92
N ALA A 35 -15.93 47.83 -39.46
CA ALA A 35 -16.68 46.74 -40.06
C ALA A 35 -17.38 45.87 -39.01
N GLY A 36 -16.76 45.70 -37.83
CA GLY A 36 -17.36 45.02 -36.68
C GLY A 36 -18.58 45.77 -36.15
N ALA A 37 -18.46 47.08 -35.92
CA ALA A 37 -19.54 47.93 -35.43
C ALA A 37 -20.73 47.99 -36.41
N ALA A 38 -20.48 47.92 -37.72
CA ALA A 38 -21.54 47.83 -38.72
C ALA A 38 -22.32 46.51 -38.61
N LEU A 39 -21.61 45.37 -38.50
CA LEU A 39 -22.23 44.06 -38.34
C LEU A 39 -23.00 43.92 -37.02
N GLU A 40 -22.45 44.45 -35.93
CA GLU A 40 -23.11 44.45 -34.62
C GLU A 40 -24.43 45.22 -34.65
N ARG A 41 -24.45 46.41 -35.28
CA ARG A 41 -25.69 47.17 -35.49
C ARG A 41 -26.73 46.40 -36.31
N GLU A 42 -26.31 45.72 -37.37
CA GLU A 42 -27.22 44.91 -38.18
C GLU A 42 -27.79 43.71 -37.40
N ILE A 43 -26.95 43.05 -36.60
CA ILE A 43 -27.38 41.94 -35.72
C ILE A 43 -28.39 42.43 -34.69
N ASN A 44 -28.12 43.57 -34.05
CA ASN A 44 -29.01 44.15 -33.05
C ASN A 44 -30.36 44.52 -33.65
N GLY A 45 -30.37 45.16 -34.83
CA GLY A 45 -31.60 45.47 -35.57
C GLY A 45 -32.42 44.22 -35.87
N ARG A 46 -31.83 43.24 -36.56
CA ARG A 46 -32.54 42.00 -36.93
C ARG A 46 -33.00 41.19 -35.72
N THR A 47 -32.24 41.18 -34.63
CA THR A 47 -32.65 40.47 -33.41
C THR A 47 -33.83 41.17 -32.76
N THR A 48 -33.85 42.51 -32.76
CA THR A 48 -34.99 43.29 -32.27
C THR A 48 -36.24 43.02 -33.12
N ASP A 49 -36.11 42.96 -34.44
CA ASP A 49 -37.23 42.67 -35.35
C ASP A 49 -37.83 41.27 -35.11
N ILE A 50 -37.00 40.28 -34.78
CA ILE A 50 -37.42 38.87 -34.62
C ILE A 50 -37.86 38.54 -33.19
N ALA A 51 -37.10 39.00 -32.21
CA ALA A 51 -37.24 38.62 -30.80
C ALA A 51 -37.83 39.73 -29.91
N GLY A 52 -38.07 40.92 -30.47
CA GLY A 52 -38.64 42.07 -29.77
C GLY A 52 -37.64 42.89 -28.94
N THR A 53 -36.42 42.39 -28.72
CA THR A 53 -35.35 43.08 -27.99
C THR A 53 -33.99 42.81 -28.62
N PRO A 54 -33.03 43.76 -28.53
CA PRO A 54 -31.65 43.50 -28.92
C PRO A 54 -31.01 42.47 -27.98
N PRO A 55 -29.98 41.74 -28.43
CA PRO A 55 -29.21 40.88 -27.54
C PRO A 55 -28.37 41.72 -26.58
N ASP A 56 -28.17 41.23 -25.35
CA ASP A 56 -27.34 41.90 -24.35
C ASP A 56 -25.87 41.99 -24.78
N ARG A 57 -25.41 41.03 -25.61
CA ARG A 57 -24.05 41.03 -26.13
C ARG A 57 -23.92 40.32 -27.48
N VAL A 58 -23.23 40.96 -28.41
CA VAL A 58 -22.81 40.37 -29.68
C VAL A 58 -21.31 40.05 -29.61
N LEU A 59 -20.93 38.83 -29.99
CA LEU A 59 -19.55 38.35 -30.04
C LEU A 59 -19.20 37.99 -31.47
N LEU A 60 -18.41 38.83 -32.12
CA LEU A 60 -17.85 38.54 -33.43
C LEU A 60 -16.57 37.74 -33.26
N VAL A 61 -16.57 36.49 -33.71
CA VAL A 61 -15.46 35.53 -33.51
C VAL A 61 -14.86 35.08 -34.84
N ALA A 62 -13.63 34.56 -34.78
CA ALA A 62 -12.94 34.03 -35.95
C ALA A 62 -13.69 32.84 -36.58
N PRO A 63 -13.51 32.57 -37.89
CA PRO A 63 -14.13 31.42 -38.53
C PRO A 63 -13.67 30.10 -37.87
N ARG A 64 -14.60 29.15 -37.72
CA ARG A 64 -14.43 27.84 -37.05
C ARG A 64 -14.33 27.90 -35.51
N THR A 65 -14.66 29.02 -34.88
CA THR A 65 -14.73 29.12 -33.41
C THR A 65 -16.03 28.56 -32.85
N VAL A 66 -17.16 28.63 -33.57
CA VAL A 66 -18.45 28.16 -33.06
C VAL A 66 -18.51 26.62 -33.07
N PRO A 67 -18.68 25.94 -31.93
CA PRO A 67 -18.65 24.47 -31.86
C PRO A 67 -19.82 23.82 -32.60
N LYS A 68 -19.52 22.78 -33.39
CA LYS A 68 -20.51 22.00 -34.15
C LYS A 68 -20.36 20.50 -33.89
N THR A 69 -21.43 19.74 -34.14
CA THR A 69 -21.38 18.28 -34.22
C THR A 69 -20.77 17.83 -35.55
N SER A 70 -20.44 16.53 -35.68
CA SER A 70 -20.02 15.92 -36.96
C SER A 70 -21.07 16.10 -38.07
N SER A 71 -22.35 16.17 -37.71
CA SER A 71 -23.47 16.48 -38.60
C SER A 71 -23.68 17.98 -38.88
N GLY A 72 -22.83 18.86 -38.35
CA GLY A 72 -22.87 20.30 -38.60
C GLY A 72 -23.86 21.09 -37.73
N LYS A 73 -24.58 20.45 -36.79
CA LYS A 73 -25.50 21.15 -35.87
C LYS A 73 -24.71 21.98 -34.85
N ILE A 74 -25.21 23.18 -34.54
CA ILE A 74 -24.59 24.08 -33.55
C ILE A 74 -24.71 23.49 -32.14
N ARG A 75 -23.59 23.39 -31.42
CA ARG A 75 -23.55 22.94 -30.02
C ARG A 75 -23.62 24.14 -29.07
N ARG A 76 -24.82 24.69 -28.88
CA ARG A 76 -25.07 25.90 -28.07
C ARG A 76 -24.48 25.83 -26.66
N GLY A 77 -24.63 24.70 -25.96
CA GLY A 77 -24.04 24.53 -24.62
C GLY A 77 -22.50 24.54 -24.59
N ALA A 78 -21.83 24.13 -25.67
CA ALA A 78 -20.38 24.23 -25.79
C ALA A 78 -19.94 25.66 -26.12
N ALA A 79 -20.72 26.40 -26.94
CA ALA A 79 -20.50 27.82 -27.21
C ALA A 79 -20.64 28.67 -25.93
N ARG A 80 -21.67 28.40 -25.11
CA ARG A 80 -21.86 29.01 -23.79
C ARG A 80 -20.65 28.81 -22.89
N ARG A 81 -20.16 27.58 -22.75
CA ARG A 81 -18.96 27.31 -21.94
C ARG A 81 -17.71 28.01 -22.45
N LEU A 82 -17.53 28.15 -23.77
CA LEU A 82 -16.40 28.90 -24.33
C LEU A 82 -16.45 30.39 -23.96
N PHE A 83 -17.66 30.96 -23.98
CA PHE A 83 -17.89 32.33 -23.53
C PHE A 83 -17.62 32.51 -22.03
N GLU A 84 -18.22 31.67 -21.19
CA GLU A 84 -18.08 31.75 -19.72
C GLU A 84 -16.63 31.53 -19.25
N THR A 85 -15.85 30.70 -19.95
CA THR A 85 -14.45 30.41 -19.61
C THR A 85 -13.43 31.38 -20.22
N GLY A 86 -13.88 32.38 -20.99
CA GLY A 86 -13.01 33.36 -21.64
C GLY A 86 -12.08 32.78 -22.72
N ARG A 87 -12.31 31.56 -23.19
CA ARG A 87 -11.44 30.83 -24.14
C ARG A 87 -11.76 31.09 -25.61
N ILE A 88 -12.36 32.23 -25.92
CA ILE A 88 -12.87 32.56 -27.26
C ILE A 88 -11.70 32.74 -28.27
N ASP A 89 -10.54 33.21 -27.80
CA ASP A 89 -9.33 33.44 -28.60
C ASP A 89 -8.32 32.28 -28.54
N ALA A 90 -8.58 31.26 -27.72
CA ALA A 90 -7.76 30.06 -27.69
C ALA A 90 -8.10 29.20 -28.92
N GLY A 91 -7.46 29.50 -30.05
CA GLY A 91 -7.51 28.66 -31.24
C GLY A 91 -7.28 27.19 -30.87
N PRO A 92 -7.80 26.23 -31.65
CA PRO A 92 -7.67 24.80 -31.33
C PRO A 92 -6.19 24.49 -31.14
N ALA A 93 -5.80 24.15 -29.89
CA ALA A 93 -4.44 23.72 -29.59
C ALA A 93 -4.05 22.67 -30.63
N SER A 94 -2.90 22.86 -31.30
CA SER A 94 -2.59 22.09 -32.49
C SER A 94 -2.72 20.59 -32.17
N LEU A 95 -3.43 19.85 -33.03
CA LEU A 95 -3.65 18.41 -32.86
C LEU A 95 -2.33 17.67 -32.57
N ARG A 96 -1.22 18.16 -33.15
CA ARG A 96 0.15 17.69 -32.90
C ARG A 96 0.57 17.82 -31.43
N TRP A 97 0.26 18.93 -30.76
CA TRP A 97 0.54 19.11 -29.33
C TRP A 97 -0.29 18.17 -28.44
N GLN A 98 -1.54 17.90 -28.81
CA GLN A 98 -2.38 16.95 -28.07
C GLN A 98 -1.86 15.51 -28.23
N ILE A 99 -1.53 15.09 -29.45
CA ILE A 99 -0.93 13.77 -29.72
C ILE A 99 0.42 13.63 -28.99
N PHE A 100 1.26 14.67 -29.03
CA PHE A 100 2.52 14.71 -28.31
C PHE A 100 2.33 14.55 -26.79
N LYS A 101 1.39 15.28 -26.19
CA LYS A 101 1.09 15.19 -24.76
C LYS A 101 0.63 13.78 -24.35
N ILE A 102 -0.21 13.14 -25.17
CA ILE A 102 -0.65 11.76 -24.95
C ILE A 102 0.54 10.80 -25.05
N ALA A 103 1.36 10.91 -26.10
CA ALA A 103 2.53 10.07 -26.30
C ALA A 103 3.55 10.19 -25.14
N VAL A 104 3.84 11.42 -24.70
CA VAL A 104 4.72 11.68 -23.55
C VAL A 104 4.15 11.11 -22.26
N SER A 105 2.85 11.30 -22.00
CA SER A 105 2.20 10.76 -20.79
C SER A 105 2.19 9.22 -20.76
N GLY A 106 1.96 8.58 -21.92
CA GLY A 106 2.03 7.14 -22.09
C GLY A 106 3.44 6.60 -21.85
N TYR A 107 4.44 7.20 -22.50
CA TYR A 107 5.84 6.82 -22.37
C TYR A 107 6.36 7.02 -20.94
N ALA A 108 6.05 8.14 -20.30
CA ALA A 108 6.43 8.41 -18.92
C ALA A 108 5.85 7.39 -17.93
N SER A 109 4.66 6.85 -18.20
CA SER A 109 4.05 5.80 -17.37
C SER A 109 4.73 4.43 -17.54
N ILE A 110 5.20 4.13 -18.76
CA ILE A 110 5.92 2.90 -19.09
C ILE A 110 7.34 2.95 -18.51
N ALA A 111 8.04 4.07 -18.72
CA ALA A 111 9.36 4.32 -18.15
C ALA A 111 9.34 4.23 -16.61
N ARG A 112 8.36 4.86 -15.95
CA ARG A 112 8.19 4.74 -14.48
C ARG A 112 7.88 3.33 -14.01
N ARG A 113 7.17 2.51 -14.79
CA ARG A 113 6.92 1.10 -14.48
C ARG A 113 8.19 0.25 -14.66
N GLY A 114 8.94 0.48 -15.74
CA GLY A 114 10.23 -0.16 -15.99
C GLY A 114 11.26 0.16 -14.90
N ALA A 115 11.42 1.44 -14.57
CA ALA A 115 12.32 1.91 -13.52
C ALA A 115 11.97 1.30 -12.15
N ARG A 116 10.69 1.25 -11.77
CA ARG A 116 10.27 0.60 -10.51
C ARG A 116 10.57 -0.89 -10.47
N ARG A 117 10.36 -1.61 -11.58
CA ARG A 117 10.68 -3.04 -11.68
C ARG A 117 12.18 -3.30 -11.59
N LEU A 118 12.99 -2.51 -12.31
CA LEU A 118 14.45 -2.61 -12.27
C LEU A 118 14.98 -2.27 -10.87
N GLY A 119 14.48 -1.19 -10.26
CA GLY A 119 14.82 -0.81 -8.89
C GLY A 119 14.47 -1.91 -7.88
N GLY A 120 13.29 -2.52 -7.99
CA GLY A 120 12.90 -3.66 -7.15
C GLY A 120 13.80 -4.88 -7.32
N LYS A 121 14.16 -5.24 -8.55
CA LYS A 121 15.11 -6.34 -8.81
C LYS A 121 16.51 -6.04 -8.27
N ALA A 122 17.03 -4.84 -8.52
CA ALA A 122 18.33 -4.42 -8.02
C ALA A 122 18.36 -4.44 -6.49
N PHE A 123 17.29 -3.98 -5.84
CA PHE A 123 17.13 -4.05 -4.39
C PHE A 123 17.10 -5.49 -3.86
N ALA A 124 16.35 -6.39 -4.53
CA ALA A 124 16.32 -7.81 -4.16
C ALA A 124 17.69 -8.48 -4.29
N VAL A 125 18.45 -8.18 -5.36
CA VAL A 125 19.83 -8.66 -5.54
C VAL A 125 20.74 -8.12 -4.45
N TYR A 126 20.62 -6.83 -4.13
CA TYR A 126 21.41 -6.17 -3.09
C TYR A 126 21.17 -6.79 -1.70
N VAL A 127 19.92 -6.96 -1.27
CA VAL A 127 19.58 -7.58 0.01
C VAL A 127 19.93 -9.07 0.00
N GLY A 128 19.69 -9.77 -1.11
CA GLY A 128 20.05 -11.18 -1.28
C GLY A 128 21.55 -11.42 -1.13
N ALA A 129 22.38 -10.56 -1.71
CA ALA A 129 23.83 -10.63 -1.55
C ALA A 129 24.25 -10.45 -0.09
N ALA A 130 23.63 -9.53 0.64
CA ALA A 130 23.88 -9.36 2.07
C ALA A 130 23.51 -10.62 2.87
N ILE A 131 22.38 -11.26 2.57
CA ILE A 131 21.97 -12.53 3.22
C ILE A 131 22.99 -13.64 2.95
N VAL A 132 23.42 -13.79 1.69
CA VAL A 132 24.41 -14.81 1.29
C VAL A 132 25.74 -14.64 2.02
N ILE A 133 26.11 -13.41 2.37
CA ILE A 133 27.34 -13.11 3.13
C ILE A 133 27.11 -13.30 4.63
N LEU A 134 26.04 -12.72 5.17
CA LEU A 134 25.80 -12.67 6.62
C LEU A 134 25.32 -14.01 7.21
N ALA A 135 24.50 -14.77 6.49
CA ALA A 135 23.91 -16.00 7.02
C ALA A 135 24.97 -17.09 7.30
N PRO A 136 25.95 -17.38 6.42
CA PRO A 136 27.02 -18.33 6.72
C PRO A 136 27.91 -17.88 7.88
N LEU A 137 28.20 -16.59 7.99
CA LEU A 137 28.99 -16.02 9.08
C LEU A 137 28.26 -16.17 10.43
N ALA A 138 26.96 -15.85 10.45
CA ALA A 138 26.13 -16.04 11.64
C ALA A 138 26.00 -17.52 12.02
N TRP A 139 25.82 -18.40 11.03
CA TRP A 139 25.77 -19.84 11.26
C TRP A 139 27.08 -20.37 11.86
N LEU A 140 28.22 -19.97 11.29
CA LEU A 140 29.54 -20.36 11.78
C LEU A 140 29.77 -19.84 13.21
N GLY A 141 29.43 -18.58 13.48
CA GLY A 141 29.55 -18.02 14.82
C GLY A 141 28.65 -18.72 15.84
N VAL A 142 27.40 -19.07 15.48
CA VAL A 142 26.51 -19.86 16.35
C VAL A 142 27.07 -21.27 16.58
N ALA A 143 27.71 -21.86 15.58
CA ALA A 143 28.35 -23.18 15.67
C ALA A 143 29.63 -23.18 16.54
N LEU A 144 30.38 -22.08 16.57
CA LEU A 144 31.65 -21.99 17.32
C LEU A 144 31.50 -21.43 18.73
N LEU A 145 30.55 -20.50 18.95
CA LEU A 145 30.39 -19.85 20.24
C LEU A 145 29.86 -20.84 21.32
N PRO A 146 30.49 -20.89 22.52
CA PRO A 146 30.08 -21.78 23.59
C PRO A 146 28.92 -21.22 24.42
N GLY A 147 28.86 -19.90 24.60
CA GLY A 147 27.88 -19.24 25.45
C GLY A 147 26.57 -18.95 24.71
N GLU A 148 25.44 -19.31 25.33
CA GLU A 148 24.12 -19.06 24.74
C GLU A 148 23.82 -17.58 24.55
N GLY A 149 24.12 -16.74 25.54
CA GLY A 149 23.96 -15.28 25.42
C GLY A 149 24.79 -14.69 24.28
N TRP A 150 26.00 -15.23 24.04
CA TRP A 150 26.86 -14.80 22.94
C TRP A 150 26.27 -15.17 21.58
N ARG A 151 25.69 -16.39 21.46
CA ARG A 151 24.99 -16.82 20.24
C ARG A 151 23.80 -15.91 19.92
N TRP A 152 22.98 -15.59 20.92
CA TRP A 152 21.83 -14.69 20.73
C TRP A 152 22.23 -13.26 20.43
N SER A 153 23.29 -12.74 21.07
CA SER A 153 23.83 -11.41 20.74
C SER A 153 24.40 -11.35 19.33
N LEU A 154 25.07 -12.41 18.86
CA LEU A 154 25.54 -12.51 17.46
C LEU A 154 24.36 -12.52 16.47
N VAL A 155 23.33 -13.33 16.74
CA VAL A 155 22.13 -13.40 15.89
C VAL A 155 21.45 -12.03 15.83
N ARG A 156 21.23 -11.38 16.97
CA ARG A 156 20.64 -10.02 17.02
C ARG A 156 21.48 -8.99 16.30
N GLY A 157 22.81 -9.01 16.47
CA GLY A 157 23.72 -8.11 15.75
C GLY A 157 23.65 -8.31 14.24
N THR A 158 23.68 -9.55 13.79
CA THR A 158 23.53 -9.90 12.38
C THR A 158 22.18 -9.42 11.82
N LEU A 159 21.09 -9.64 12.56
CA LEU A 159 19.76 -9.21 12.16
C LEU A 159 19.62 -7.68 12.14
N SER A 160 20.24 -6.97 13.09
CA SER A 160 20.28 -5.51 13.11
C SER A 160 20.96 -4.94 11.86
N ILE A 161 22.10 -5.52 11.48
CA ILE A 161 22.82 -5.15 10.24
C ILE A 161 21.96 -5.46 9.02
N LEU A 162 21.35 -6.65 8.96
CA LEU A 162 20.50 -7.06 7.84
C LEU A 162 19.28 -6.14 7.68
N PHE A 163 18.60 -5.81 8.77
CA PHE A 163 17.45 -4.88 8.75
C PHE A 163 17.88 -3.47 8.37
N SER A 164 19.06 -3.02 8.80
CA SER A 164 19.62 -1.73 8.38
C SER A 164 19.90 -1.70 6.87
N ILE A 165 20.52 -2.75 6.32
CA ILE A 165 20.77 -2.93 4.88
C ILE A 165 19.45 -2.97 4.10
N ALA A 166 18.48 -3.73 4.59
CA ALA A 166 17.16 -3.85 4.00
C ALA A 166 16.27 -2.61 4.22
N ARG A 167 16.74 -1.60 4.97
CA ARG A 167 15.97 -0.41 5.38
C ARG A 167 14.63 -0.76 6.05
N ILE A 168 14.60 -1.86 6.80
CA ILE A 168 13.46 -2.29 7.59
C ILE A 168 13.55 -1.61 8.95
N LYS A 169 12.61 -0.70 9.23
CA LYS A 169 12.45 -0.11 10.56
C LYS A 169 11.55 -1.02 11.39
N VAL A 170 12.10 -1.64 12.42
CA VAL A 170 11.33 -2.43 13.39
C VAL A 170 10.92 -1.51 14.54
N THR A 171 9.63 -1.50 14.87
CA THR A 171 9.05 -0.80 16.01
C THR A 171 8.32 -1.82 16.87
N THR A 172 8.51 -1.74 18.18
CA THR A 172 7.85 -2.59 19.17
C THR A 172 6.97 -1.72 20.06
N ASP A 173 5.78 -2.20 20.37
CA ASP A 173 4.84 -1.55 21.28
C ASP A 173 4.42 -2.56 22.35
N GLY A 174 4.34 -2.15 23.62
CA GLY A 174 3.93 -3.03 24.73
C GLY A 174 4.94 -4.09 25.16
N LEU A 175 6.22 -3.98 24.76
CA LEU A 175 7.27 -4.95 25.15
C LEU A 175 7.60 -4.85 26.66
N GLU A 176 7.37 -3.68 27.25
CA GLU A 176 7.46 -3.44 28.69
C GLU A 176 6.48 -4.29 29.51
N ASN A 177 5.36 -4.72 28.93
CA ASN A 177 4.36 -5.55 29.62
C ASN A 177 4.81 -7.00 29.81
N ILE A 178 5.82 -7.43 29.05
CA ILE A 178 6.31 -8.82 29.05
C ILE A 178 7.72 -8.95 29.63
N ARG A 179 8.48 -7.85 29.76
CA ARG A 179 9.82 -7.88 30.34
C ARG A 179 9.75 -8.21 31.83
N GLY A 180 10.38 -9.31 32.24
CA GLY A 180 10.42 -9.76 33.63
C GLY A 180 9.17 -10.49 34.12
N ALA A 181 8.19 -10.78 33.25
CA ALA A 181 6.96 -11.48 33.61
C ALA A 181 7.10 -13.01 33.76
N GLY A 182 8.33 -13.54 33.77
CA GLY A 182 8.61 -14.98 33.88
C GLY A 182 8.46 -15.73 32.55
N PRO A 183 8.17 -17.05 32.56
CA PRO A 183 7.98 -17.82 31.34
C PRO A 183 6.73 -17.36 30.59
N ILE A 184 6.91 -16.99 29.32
CA ILE A 184 5.84 -16.45 28.45
C ILE A 184 5.68 -17.35 27.24
N ILE A 185 4.44 -17.58 26.83
CA ILE A 185 4.13 -18.25 25.58
C ILE A 185 3.69 -17.19 24.57
N LEU A 186 4.50 -16.99 23.54
CA LEU A 186 4.25 -16.07 22.43
C LEU A 186 3.64 -16.84 21.27
N THR A 187 2.48 -16.39 20.78
CA THR A 187 1.85 -17.00 19.62
C THR A 187 1.36 -16.00 18.58
N CYS A 188 1.93 -16.09 17.38
CA CYS A 188 1.62 -15.24 16.23
C CYS A 188 1.36 -16.10 15.00
N ASN A 189 0.71 -15.54 13.97
CA ASN A 189 0.64 -16.21 12.69
C ASN A 189 2.03 -16.40 12.05
N HIS A 190 2.11 -17.31 11.09
CA HIS A 190 3.34 -17.49 10.32
C HIS A 190 3.11 -17.03 8.89
N SER A 191 3.23 -15.72 8.68
CA SER A 191 2.94 -15.06 7.40
C SER A 191 4.19 -14.89 6.54
N SER A 192 5.38 -14.93 7.15
CA SER A 192 6.65 -14.66 6.47
C SER A 192 7.82 -15.45 7.05
N TYR A 193 8.81 -15.73 6.20
CA TYR A 193 10.10 -16.24 6.66
C TYR A 193 10.83 -15.29 7.62
N LEU A 194 10.44 -14.01 7.65
CA LEU A 194 11.01 -13.01 8.56
C LEU A 194 10.42 -13.04 9.98
N ASP A 195 9.32 -13.74 10.24
CA ASP A 195 8.63 -13.66 11.53
C ASP A 195 9.53 -14.09 12.70
N GLY A 196 10.21 -15.23 12.55
CA GLY A 196 11.18 -15.71 13.53
C GLY A 196 12.37 -14.77 13.72
N ALA A 197 12.82 -14.13 12.64
CA ALA A 197 13.91 -13.15 12.69
C ALA A 197 13.48 -11.85 13.39
N LEU A 198 12.25 -11.39 13.15
CA LEU A 198 11.69 -10.21 13.81
C LEU A 198 11.53 -10.44 15.31
N LEU A 199 11.00 -11.60 15.71
CA LEU A 199 10.87 -11.95 17.13
C LEU A 199 12.23 -12.07 17.82
N ALA A 200 13.19 -12.76 17.18
CA ALA A 200 14.56 -12.88 17.70
C ALA A 200 15.26 -11.53 17.87
N TYR A 201 14.98 -10.56 17.00
CA TYR A 201 15.51 -9.20 17.09
C TYR A 201 14.78 -8.36 18.15
N ALA A 202 13.45 -8.40 18.17
CA ALA A 202 12.61 -7.52 18.99
C ALA A 202 12.60 -7.88 20.48
N MET A 203 12.58 -9.17 20.81
CA MET A 203 12.41 -9.62 22.20
C MET A 203 13.61 -9.27 23.09
N GLY A 204 14.81 -9.21 22.53
CA GLY A 204 16.01 -8.83 23.28
C GLY A 204 16.53 -9.90 24.27
N GLU A 205 15.87 -11.05 24.36
CA GLU A 205 16.24 -12.18 25.23
C GLU A 205 16.26 -13.49 24.44
N PRO A 206 16.98 -14.53 24.92
CA PRO A 206 16.96 -15.87 24.31
C PRO A 206 15.54 -16.44 24.20
N LEU A 207 15.18 -16.95 23.02
CA LEU A 207 13.85 -17.51 22.74
C LEU A 207 13.90 -19.00 22.44
N HIS A 208 12.93 -19.75 22.93
CA HIS A 208 12.71 -21.13 22.52
C HIS A 208 11.69 -21.18 21.39
N PHE A 209 12.15 -21.39 20.15
CA PHE A 209 11.24 -21.65 19.04
C PHE A 209 10.80 -23.11 19.05
N VAL A 210 9.49 -23.33 18.87
CA VAL A 210 8.97 -24.63 18.50
C VAL A 210 8.93 -24.76 16.99
N ALA A 211 9.94 -25.42 16.45
CA ALA A 211 10.18 -25.61 15.03
C ALA A 211 9.54 -26.92 14.54
N LYS A 212 9.16 -26.96 13.25
CA LYS A 212 8.70 -28.21 12.62
C LYS A 212 9.79 -29.28 12.61
N ALA A 213 9.42 -30.52 12.88
CA ALA A 213 10.33 -31.66 12.76
C ALA A 213 10.98 -31.81 11.37
N GLU A 214 10.34 -31.36 10.28
CA GLU A 214 10.96 -31.35 8.95
C GLU A 214 12.25 -30.52 8.88
N LEU A 215 12.34 -29.44 9.65
CA LEU A 215 13.55 -28.62 9.72
C LEU A 215 14.71 -29.35 10.41
N SER A 216 14.43 -30.42 11.16
CA SER A 216 15.44 -31.30 11.73
C SER A 216 16.09 -32.23 10.68
N LYS A 217 15.47 -32.42 9.51
CA LYS A 217 16.01 -33.28 8.44
C LYS A 217 17.26 -32.69 7.80
N ASN A 218 17.39 -31.36 7.75
CA ASN A 218 18.58 -30.70 7.26
C ASN A 218 19.59 -30.49 8.41
N PRO A 219 20.80 -31.09 8.36
CA PRO A 219 21.77 -31.02 9.45
C PRO A 219 22.25 -29.59 9.75
N ILE A 220 22.30 -28.71 8.74
CA ILE A 220 22.71 -27.30 8.89
C ILE A 220 21.68 -26.55 9.73
N THR A 221 20.40 -26.66 9.35
CA THR A 221 19.28 -26.03 10.05
C THR A 221 19.08 -26.63 11.44
N ARG A 222 19.19 -27.96 11.55
CA ARG A 222 19.10 -28.69 12.82
C ARG A 222 20.14 -28.19 13.82
N ASN A 223 21.41 -28.14 13.43
CA ASN A 223 22.50 -27.71 14.31
C ASN A 223 22.32 -26.25 14.75
N PHE A 224 21.97 -25.36 13.81
CA PHE A 224 21.76 -23.95 14.10
C PHE A 224 20.65 -23.73 15.14
N LEU A 225 19.46 -24.27 14.86
CA LEU A 225 18.29 -24.10 15.72
C LEU A 225 18.48 -24.81 17.07
N ALA A 226 19.07 -26.02 17.09
CA ALA A 226 19.36 -26.72 18.34
C ALA A 226 20.36 -25.94 19.21
N ARG A 227 21.39 -25.31 18.61
CA ARG A 227 22.32 -24.45 19.34
C ARG A 227 21.67 -23.15 19.83
N LEU A 228 20.60 -22.67 19.19
CA LEU A 228 19.82 -21.56 19.74
C LEU A 228 18.82 -21.99 20.82
N GLY A 229 18.72 -23.29 21.12
CA GLY A 229 17.77 -23.82 22.10
C GLY A 229 16.39 -24.13 21.51
N SER A 230 16.20 -24.12 20.19
CA SER A 230 14.90 -24.43 19.59
C SER A 230 14.56 -25.92 19.70
N HIS A 231 13.29 -26.22 19.91
CA HIS A 231 12.76 -27.58 20.02
C HIS A 231 12.00 -27.96 18.76
N PHE A 232 12.23 -29.18 18.28
CA PHE A 232 11.56 -29.69 17.09
C PHE A 232 10.36 -30.54 17.49
N VAL A 233 9.17 -30.19 17.02
CA VAL A 233 7.92 -30.88 17.34
C VAL A 233 7.23 -31.34 16.05
N GLU A 234 6.71 -32.57 16.04
CA GLU A 234 5.82 -33.12 15.01
C GLU A 234 4.37 -32.79 15.39
N ARG A 235 3.84 -31.65 14.94
CA ARG A 235 2.38 -31.44 14.99
C ARG A 235 1.72 -32.34 13.93
N PHE A 236 0.62 -32.99 14.31
CA PHE A 236 -0.31 -33.84 13.54
C PHE A 236 -0.41 -35.34 13.90
N ASP A 237 -0.05 -35.78 15.12
CA ASP A 237 -0.49 -37.10 15.57
C ASP A 237 -0.95 -37.11 17.04
N VAL A 238 -2.24 -37.36 17.25
CA VAL A 238 -2.93 -37.32 18.55
C VAL A 238 -2.32 -38.35 19.54
N GLY A 239 -1.61 -39.37 19.03
CA GLY A 239 -0.93 -40.38 19.84
C GLY A 239 0.45 -39.98 20.41
N LYS A 240 1.15 -38.97 19.86
CA LYS A 240 2.49 -38.54 20.33
C LYS A 240 2.48 -37.32 21.25
N SER A 241 1.30 -36.74 21.52
CA SER A 241 1.11 -35.53 22.32
C SER A 241 1.68 -35.59 23.75
N LEU A 242 1.82 -36.78 24.34
CA LEU A 242 2.35 -36.95 25.70
C LEU A 242 3.87 -36.67 25.81
N ALA A 243 4.66 -37.04 24.80
CA ALA A 243 6.11 -36.80 24.79
C ALA A 243 6.42 -35.32 24.54
N ASP A 244 5.63 -34.70 23.66
CA ASP A 244 5.73 -33.27 23.34
C ASP A 244 5.25 -32.38 24.51
N ALA A 245 4.20 -32.80 25.23
CA ALA A 245 3.74 -32.14 26.44
C ALA A 245 4.83 -32.07 27.52
N GLY A 246 5.59 -33.15 27.74
CA GLY A 246 6.70 -33.18 28.69
C GLY A 246 7.93 -32.36 28.24
N ALA A 247 8.13 -32.15 26.94
CA ALA A 247 9.17 -31.26 26.42
C ALA A 247 8.77 -29.78 26.58
N ILE A 248 7.51 -29.44 26.29
CA ILE A 248 6.95 -28.10 26.49
C ILE A 248 6.91 -27.75 27.98
N GLN A 249 6.56 -28.70 28.85
CA GLN A 249 6.59 -28.50 30.30
C GLN A 249 8.00 -28.15 30.80
N ARG A 250 9.04 -28.86 30.33
CA ARG A 250 10.43 -28.54 30.66
C ARG A 250 10.88 -27.18 30.14
N LEU A 251 10.36 -26.76 28.98
CA LEU A 251 10.60 -25.42 28.43
C LEU A 251 9.96 -24.33 29.27
N VAL A 252 8.70 -24.52 29.68
CA VAL A 252 7.99 -23.60 30.55
C VAL A 252 8.72 -23.47 31.89
N GLN A 253 9.16 -24.60 32.46
CA GLN A 253 9.94 -24.63 33.69
C GLN A 253 11.33 -23.96 33.56
N SER A 254 11.86 -23.82 32.34
CA SER A 254 13.13 -23.11 32.11
C SER A 254 13.03 -21.60 32.36
N GLY A 255 11.80 -21.06 32.52
CA GLY A 255 11.56 -19.65 32.78
C GLY A 255 11.74 -18.74 31.56
N ARG A 256 11.92 -19.31 30.37
CA ARG A 256 12.25 -18.56 29.15
C ARG A 256 11.05 -18.39 28.22
N PRO A 257 11.01 -17.34 27.41
CA PRO A 257 9.94 -17.15 26.44
C PRO A 257 9.95 -18.23 25.36
N ILE A 258 8.79 -18.81 25.09
CA ILE A 258 8.58 -19.83 24.07
C ILE A 258 7.74 -19.24 22.95
N VAL A 259 8.19 -19.40 21.71
CA VAL A 259 7.49 -18.92 20.51
C VAL A 259 6.83 -20.09 19.78
N PHE A 260 5.55 -19.92 19.48
CA PHE A 260 4.72 -20.88 18.77
C PHE A 260 3.95 -20.25 17.61
N PHE A 261 3.98 -20.92 16.47
CA PHE A 261 3.18 -20.57 15.30
C PHE A 261 2.03 -21.59 15.13
N PRO A 262 0.78 -21.25 15.47
CA PRO A 262 -0.33 -22.22 15.57
C PRO A 262 -0.77 -22.73 14.19
N GLU A 263 -0.59 -21.94 13.13
CA GLU A 263 -0.99 -22.28 11.76
C GLU A 263 -0.16 -23.40 11.13
N GLY A 264 1.06 -23.65 11.65
CA GLY A 264 1.90 -24.75 11.19
C GLY A 264 2.25 -24.72 9.69
N THR A 265 2.01 -23.63 8.95
CA THR A 265 2.37 -23.44 7.54
C THR A 265 2.54 -21.94 7.25
N LEU A 266 3.34 -21.59 6.25
CA LEU A 266 3.44 -20.19 5.82
C LEU A 266 2.16 -19.81 5.07
N SER A 267 1.34 -18.95 5.67
CA SER A 267 0.08 -18.51 5.06
C SER A 267 0.38 -17.56 3.90
N ARG A 268 0.08 -18.00 2.67
CA ARG A 268 0.31 -17.22 1.43
C ARG A 268 -0.59 -15.97 1.32
N MET A 269 -1.59 -15.81 2.20
CA MET A 269 -2.62 -14.75 2.12
C MET A 269 -2.55 -13.69 3.24
N ALA A 270 -1.74 -13.86 4.27
CA ALA A 270 -1.82 -13.03 5.47
C ALA A 270 -1.10 -11.66 5.38
N GLY A 271 -0.56 -11.30 4.21
CA GLY A 271 0.09 -9.99 3.97
C GLY A 271 -0.87 -8.79 3.84
N GLU A 272 -2.20 -8.99 3.90
CA GLU A 272 -3.18 -7.93 3.59
C GLU A 272 -3.97 -7.39 4.79
N LEU A 273 -3.88 -7.98 5.99
CA LEU A 273 -4.68 -7.53 7.14
C LEU A 273 -3.90 -7.65 8.47
N LEU A 274 -3.48 -6.50 9.02
CA LEU A 274 -3.08 -6.37 10.43
C LEU A 274 -4.35 -6.15 11.26
N LYS A 275 -4.78 -7.15 12.04
CA LYS A 275 -5.86 -7.00 13.03
C LYS A 275 -5.30 -6.87 14.45
N PRO A 276 -5.87 -6.00 15.31
CA PRO A 276 -5.40 -5.78 16.68
C PRO A 276 -5.70 -6.96 17.62
N ALA A 277 -4.88 -7.11 18.66
CA ALA A 277 -4.82 -8.26 19.58
C ALA A 277 -5.91 -8.27 20.66
N THR A 278 -6.16 -9.46 21.23
CA THR A 278 -6.99 -9.68 22.44
C THR A 278 -6.19 -10.50 23.44
N MET A 279 -6.21 -10.09 24.72
CA MET A 279 -5.48 -10.71 25.83
C MET A 279 -6.45 -11.51 26.70
N GLU A 280 -6.16 -12.79 26.92
CA GLU A 280 -6.83 -13.63 27.93
C GLU A 280 -5.84 -13.87 29.08
N LEU A 281 -6.01 -13.14 30.19
CA LEU A 281 -5.25 -13.36 31.42
C LEU A 281 -5.92 -14.47 32.22
N GLY A 282 -5.42 -15.70 32.06
CA GLY A 282 -5.95 -16.88 32.74
C GLY A 282 -4.90 -17.95 33.04
N GLY A 283 -4.02 -17.69 34.02
CA GLY A 283 -3.27 -18.72 34.74
C GLY A 283 -1.74 -18.72 34.53
N HIS A 284 -1.00 -18.51 35.63
CA HIS A 284 0.42 -18.79 35.99
C HIS A 284 1.58 -18.68 34.95
N ALA A 285 1.33 -18.54 33.65
CA ALA A 285 2.26 -18.04 32.64
C ALA A 285 1.46 -17.19 31.63
N PRO A 286 1.81 -15.91 31.42
CA PRO A 286 1.07 -15.08 30.47
C PRO A 286 1.20 -15.65 29.05
N VAL A 287 0.07 -15.91 28.40
CA VAL A 287 0.02 -16.28 26.98
C VAL A 287 -0.31 -15.02 26.17
N LEU A 288 0.60 -14.63 25.28
CA LEU A 288 0.41 -13.49 24.40
C LEU A 288 0.03 -13.99 23.00
N VAL A 289 -1.25 -13.84 22.67
CA VAL A 289 -1.80 -14.13 21.33
C VAL A 289 -1.79 -12.82 20.53
N PHE A 290 -0.97 -12.77 19.47
CA PHE A 290 -0.97 -11.65 18.55
C PHE A 290 -2.27 -11.66 17.72
N GLY A 291 -2.83 -10.49 17.41
CA GLY A 291 -4.18 -10.34 16.83
C GLY A 291 -4.36 -10.92 15.43
N ASP A 292 -3.29 -11.44 14.86
CA ASP A 292 -3.22 -12.04 13.55
C ASP A 292 -3.16 -13.57 13.60
N ALA A 293 -3.04 -14.17 14.79
CA ALA A 293 -3.06 -15.60 15.04
C ALA A 293 -4.50 -16.15 15.15
N ASP A 294 -4.67 -17.44 14.79
CA ASP A 294 -5.91 -18.20 14.95
C ASP A 294 -6.16 -18.52 16.43
N PRO A 295 -7.18 -17.91 17.07
CA PRO A 295 -7.38 -18.01 18.52
C PRO A 295 -7.87 -19.40 18.95
N GLU A 296 -8.64 -20.11 18.11
CA GLU A 296 -9.14 -21.45 18.41
C GLU A 296 -7.98 -22.46 18.40
N LYS A 297 -7.11 -22.39 17.38
CA LYS A 297 -5.91 -23.23 17.35
C LYS A 297 -4.91 -22.90 18.45
N ALA A 298 -4.77 -21.61 18.79
CA ALA A 298 -3.96 -21.20 19.93
C ALA A 298 -4.51 -21.82 21.23
N ALA A 299 -5.83 -21.75 21.44
CA ALA A 299 -6.49 -22.32 22.62
C ALA A 299 -6.34 -23.85 22.69
N ASP A 300 -6.62 -24.59 21.62
CA ASP A 300 -6.47 -26.06 21.57
C ASP A 300 -5.05 -26.51 21.95
N MET A 301 -4.04 -25.73 21.54
CA MET A 301 -2.64 -26.03 21.82
C MET A 301 -2.19 -25.61 23.21
N ILE A 302 -2.75 -24.54 23.76
CA ILE A 302 -2.54 -24.15 25.17
C ILE A 302 -3.15 -25.23 26.07
N LEU A 303 -4.34 -25.74 25.72
CA LEU A 303 -5.03 -26.79 26.46
C LEU A 303 -4.31 -28.15 26.39
N ALA A 304 -3.48 -28.37 25.35
CA ALA A 304 -2.60 -29.53 25.26
C ALA A 304 -1.41 -29.48 26.26
N VAL A 305 -1.12 -28.32 26.86
CA VAL A 305 -0.13 -28.20 27.94
C VAL A 305 -0.79 -28.62 29.26
N PRO A 306 -0.26 -29.62 29.99
CA PRO A 306 -0.86 -30.09 31.22
C PRO A 306 -1.00 -28.96 32.26
N ARG A 307 -2.18 -28.81 32.86
CA ARG A 307 -2.49 -27.75 33.85
C ARG A 307 -1.51 -27.70 35.05
N GLY A 308 -0.80 -28.79 35.35
CA GLY A 308 0.22 -28.87 36.40
C GLY A 308 1.61 -28.38 36.01
N ALA A 309 1.83 -27.95 34.76
CA ALA A 309 3.11 -27.41 34.30
C ALA A 309 3.44 -26.04 34.92
N PHE A 310 2.41 -25.29 35.30
CA PHE A 310 2.52 -23.90 35.75
C PHE A 310 2.34 -23.74 37.27
N SER A 311 1.95 -24.81 37.98
CA SER A 311 1.65 -24.75 39.42
C SER A 311 2.88 -24.91 40.34
N ASN A 312 4.07 -25.11 39.76
CA ASN A 312 5.34 -25.33 40.49
C ASN A 312 6.39 -24.22 40.24
N ILE A 313 5.96 -23.04 39.78
CA ILE A 313 6.83 -21.87 39.55
C ILE A 313 6.49 -20.79 40.57
#